data_AF-A0A8S8Z335-F1
#
_entry.id   AF-A0A8S8Z335-F1
#
_cell.length_a   1.000
_cell.length_b   1.000
_cell.length_c   1.000
_cell.angle_alpha   90.00
_cell.angle_beta   90.00
_cell.angle_gamma   90.00
#
_symmetry.space_group_name_H-M   'P 1'
#
loop_
_entity.id
_entity.type
_entity.pdbx_description
1 polymer ?
#
loop_
_entity_poly.entity_id
_entity_poly.type
_entity_poly.pdbx_seq_one_letter_code
_entity_poly.pdbx_strand_id
1 'polypeptide(L)'
;MSVTLSLPQVPELHEPPEEADAEGCIQCQMGSKLVLFITGNCHWRCDYCPLSETRRDIDHMFANERRCESFDEVIEEARAMRATGAGITGGDPLMARERTLEGIRRLKAEFGTQFHLHMYTSIPFRPEGARPSSPRPGSTRYDFTSSTSRPKSTERLSRPAPNRGF
;
A
#
# COMPACT_ATOMS: atom_id res chain seq x y z
N MET A 1 -35.90 11.18 -21.31
CA MET A 1 -35.46 12.60 -21.17
C MET A 1 -34.08 12.57 -20.52
N SER A 2 -33.02 12.86 -21.28
CA SER A 2 -31.67 13.00 -20.72
C SER A 2 -31.49 14.44 -20.24
N VAL A 3 -31.10 14.62 -18.99
CA VAL A 3 -30.71 15.94 -18.46
C VAL A 3 -29.22 16.09 -18.67
N THR A 4 -28.82 17.03 -19.53
CA THR A 4 -27.41 17.35 -19.77
C THR A 4 -26.97 18.36 -18.72
N LEU A 5 -26.27 17.88 -17.69
CA LEU A 5 -25.67 18.71 -16.63
C LEU A 5 -24.25 19.10 -17.04
N SER A 6 -24.04 20.38 -17.34
CA SER A 6 -22.71 20.97 -17.56
C SER A 6 -22.25 21.65 -16.27
N LEU A 7 -21.28 21.06 -15.56
CA LEU A 7 -20.69 21.69 -14.38
C LEU A 7 -19.62 22.71 -14.83
N PRO A 8 -19.79 24.02 -14.54
CA PRO A 8 -18.90 25.08 -15.05
C PRO A 8 -17.45 25.00 -14.52
N GLN A 9 -17.18 24.12 -13.55
CA GLN A 9 -15.89 23.98 -12.89
C GLN A 9 -15.11 22.74 -13.34
N VAL A 10 -15.71 21.86 -14.14
CA VAL A 10 -15.07 20.63 -14.66
C VAL A 10 -15.39 20.54 -16.16
N PRO A 11 -14.68 21.32 -17.00
CA PRO A 11 -14.99 21.40 -18.43
C PRO A 11 -14.73 20.08 -19.17
N GLU A 12 -13.80 19.27 -18.67
CA GLU A 12 -13.49 17.92 -19.14
C GLU A 12 -13.54 16.98 -17.93
N LEU A 13 -14.38 15.95 -18.00
CA LEU A 13 -14.31 14.85 -17.05
C LEU A 13 -13.00 14.09 -17.29
N HIS A 14 -12.28 13.76 -16.23
CA HIS A 14 -11.05 12.96 -16.34
C HIS A 14 -11.36 11.64 -17.06
N GLU A 15 -10.56 11.31 -18.06
CA GLU A 15 -10.76 10.12 -18.88
C GLU A 15 -10.69 8.85 -18.01
N PRO A 16 -11.51 7.83 -18.30
CA PRO A 16 -11.46 6.56 -17.59
C PRO A 16 -10.10 5.86 -17.79
N PRO A 17 -9.71 4.91 -16.91
CA PRO A 17 -8.46 4.18 -17.05
C PRO A 17 -8.37 3.48 -18.41
N GLU A 18 -7.21 3.59 -19.04
CA GLU A 18 -6.93 2.86 -20.27
C GLU A 18 -6.38 1.46 -19.95
N GLU A 19 -6.61 0.48 -20.84
CA GLU A 19 -6.07 -0.88 -20.67
C GLU A 19 -4.53 -0.93 -20.62
N ALA A 20 -3.85 0.13 -21.08
CA ALA A 20 -2.41 0.25 -21.06
C ALA A 20 -1.84 0.64 -19.68
N ASP A 21 -2.67 1.11 -18.75
CA ASP A 21 -2.24 1.50 -17.42
C ASP A 21 -1.77 0.29 -16.59
N ALA A 22 -0.93 0.53 -15.59
CA ALA A 22 -0.57 -0.52 -14.64
C ALA A 22 -1.84 -1.06 -13.95
N GLU A 23 -1.96 -2.39 -13.83
CA GLU A 23 -3.15 -3.05 -13.27
C GLU A 23 -3.57 -2.46 -11.92
N GLY A 24 -2.59 -2.18 -11.07
CA GLY A 24 -2.81 -1.56 -9.77
C GLY A 24 -3.35 -0.14 -9.83
N CYS A 25 -3.12 0.62 -10.90
CA CYS A 25 -3.69 1.95 -11.15
C CYS A 25 -5.14 1.83 -11.63
N ILE A 26 -5.42 0.93 -12.58
CA ILE A 26 -6.77 0.65 -13.09
C ILE A 26 -7.70 0.29 -11.92
N GLN A 27 -7.29 -0.63 -11.05
CA GLN A 27 -8.08 -1.03 -9.88
C GLN A 27 -8.30 0.11 -8.87
N CYS A 28 -7.31 0.99 -8.71
CA CYS A 28 -7.43 2.15 -7.82
C CYS A 28 -8.45 3.17 -8.37
N GLN A 29 -8.39 3.48 -9.66
CA GLN A 29 -9.33 4.39 -10.32
C GLN A 29 -10.77 3.84 -10.30
N MET A 30 -10.93 2.52 -10.43
CA MET A 30 -12.22 1.84 -10.28
C MET A 30 -12.71 1.76 -8.81
N GLY A 31 -11.89 2.15 -7.83
CA GLY A 31 -12.22 2.04 -6.40
C GLY A 31 -12.27 0.61 -5.87
N SER A 32 -11.67 -0.36 -6.57
CA SER A 32 -11.71 -1.79 -6.21
C SER A 32 -10.40 -2.31 -5.63
N LYS A 33 -9.46 -1.42 -5.29
CA LYS A 33 -8.18 -1.77 -4.66
C LYS A 33 -8.22 -1.54 -3.16
N LEU A 34 -8.14 -2.62 -2.39
CA LEU A 34 -8.03 -2.57 -0.93
C LEU A 34 -6.71 -1.91 -0.51
N VAL A 35 -6.73 -0.99 0.44
CA VAL A 35 -5.50 -0.48 1.06
C VAL A 35 -5.29 -1.18 2.40
N LEU A 36 -4.34 -2.12 2.45
CA LEU A 36 -4.00 -2.87 3.65
C LEU A 36 -2.80 -2.24 4.35
N PHE A 37 -3.06 -1.49 5.42
CA PHE A 37 -2.03 -0.95 6.30
C PHE A 37 -1.68 -2.00 7.35
N ILE A 38 -0.49 -2.61 7.26
CA ILE A 38 -0.11 -3.76 8.11
C ILE A 38 0.39 -3.35 9.50
N THR A 39 1.18 -2.28 9.56
CA THR A 39 1.83 -1.79 10.79
C THR A 39 2.27 -0.35 10.59
N GLY A 40 2.29 0.45 11.65
CA GLY A 40 2.85 1.80 11.66
C GLY A 40 4.36 1.86 11.87
N ASN A 41 4.98 0.74 12.22
CA ASN A 41 6.40 0.68 12.52
C ASN A 41 7.23 0.82 11.24
N CYS A 42 8.25 1.67 11.28
CA CYS A 42 9.20 1.85 10.18
C CYS A 42 10.62 1.96 10.74
N HIS A 43 11.60 1.40 10.02
CA HIS A 43 13.01 1.62 10.37
C HIS A 43 13.45 3.06 10.08
N TRP A 44 12.77 3.74 9.15
CA TRP A 44 13.09 5.10 8.72
C TRP A 44 12.19 6.12 9.40
N ARG A 45 12.78 7.23 9.85
CA ARG A 45 12.06 8.39 10.40
C ARG A 45 12.16 9.56 9.44
N CYS A 46 11.54 9.43 8.27
CA CYS A 46 11.62 10.43 7.22
C CYS A 46 10.86 11.71 7.62
N ASP A 47 11.48 12.87 7.39
CA ASP A 47 10.90 14.20 7.67
C ASP A 47 9.66 14.50 6.80
N TYR A 48 9.56 13.83 5.64
CA TYR A 48 8.44 13.96 4.70
C TYR A 48 7.42 12.83 4.79
N CYS A 49 7.52 11.95 5.81
CA CYS A 49 6.62 10.81 5.90
C CYS A 49 5.17 11.28 6.10
N PRO A 50 4.22 10.85 5.26
CA PRO A 50 2.84 11.33 5.27
C PRO A 50 1.99 10.73 6.39
N LEU A 51 2.53 9.78 7.17
CA LEU A 51 1.80 9.16 8.27
C LEU A 51 1.60 10.13 9.42
N SER A 52 0.35 10.19 9.91
CA SER A 52 -0.02 10.91 11.11
C SER A 52 0.65 10.33 12.35
N GLU A 53 0.79 11.14 13.40
CA GLU A 53 1.32 10.69 14.70
C GLU A 53 0.47 9.57 15.32
N THR A 54 -0.82 9.50 14.99
CA THR A 54 -1.75 8.45 15.45
C THR A 54 -1.57 7.11 14.75
N ARG A 55 -0.81 7.06 13.65
CA ARG A 55 -0.51 5.83 12.90
C ARG A 55 0.98 5.52 12.81
N ARG A 56 1.85 6.51 13.05
CA ARG A 56 3.31 6.35 13.01
C ARG A 56 3.81 5.66 14.27
N ASP A 57 4.72 4.70 14.11
CA ASP A 57 5.35 3.96 15.21
C ASP A 57 4.34 3.27 16.16
N ILE A 58 3.12 3.04 15.67
CA ILE A 58 2.05 2.35 16.38
C ILE A 58 1.71 1.08 15.60
N ASP A 59 1.74 -0.06 16.29
CA ASP A 59 1.44 -1.34 15.69
C ASP A 59 -0.08 -1.57 15.58
N HIS A 60 -0.72 -0.84 14.66
CA HIS A 60 -2.11 -1.03 14.30
C HIS A 60 -2.23 -1.45 12.85
N MET A 61 -3.16 -2.37 12.59
CA MET A 61 -3.52 -2.81 11.23
C MET A 61 -4.84 -2.17 10.82
N PHE A 62 -4.92 -1.75 9.56
CA PHE A 62 -6.15 -1.20 8.99
C PHE A 62 -6.40 -1.80 7.60
N ALA A 63 -7.66 -2.08 7.33
CA ALA A 63 -8.17 -2.31 5.98
C ALA A 63 -8.95 -1.06 5.59
N ASN A 64 -8.44 -0.32 4.60
CA ASN A 64 -8.88 1.04 4.29
C ASN A 64 -8.82 1.93 5.56
N GLU A 65 -9.96 2.46 6.01
CA GLU A 65 -10.07 3.26 7.23
C GLU A 65 -10.47 2.42 8.47
N ARG A 66 -10.90 1.18 8.30
CA ARG A 66 -11.32 0.30 9.41
C ARG A 66 -10.11 -0.28 10.11
N ARG A 67 -10.02 -0.09 11.43
CA ARG A 67 -9.03 -0.78 12.26
C ARG A 67 -9.39 -2.27 12.34
N CYS A 68 -8.38 -3.12 12.15
CA CYS A 68 -8.54 -4.56 12.18
C CYS A 68 -7.60 -5.17 13.23
N GLU A 69 -8.11 -6.09 14.03
CA GLU A 69 -7.28 -6.88 14.96
C GLU A 69 -6.94 -8.26 14.39
N SER A 70 -7.74 -8.73 13.43
CA SER A 70 -7.59 -10.02 12.76
C SER A 70 -7.59 -9.87 11.24
N PHE A 71 -7.07 -10.89 10.53
CA PHE A 71 -7.21 -10.98 9.08
C PHE A 71 -8.62 -11.33 8.62
N ASP A 72 -9.47 -11.87 9.49
CA ASP A 72 -10.87 -12.13 9.17
C ASP A 72 -11.60 -10.81 8.91
N GLU A 73 -11.39 -9.79 9.75
CA GLU A 73 -11.93 -8.45 9.54
C GLU A 73 -11.39 -7.78 8.27
N VAL A 74 -10.12 -8.04 7.92
CA VAL A 74 -9.54 -7.55 6.65
C VAL A 74 -10.26 -8.18 5.45
N ILE A 75 -10.56 -9.47 5.52
CA ILE A 75 -11.31 -10.19 4.48
C ILE A 75 -12.76 -9.71 4.41
N GLU A 76 -13.41 -9.46 5.55
CA GLU A 76 -14.75 -8.86 5.59
C GLU A 76 -14.78 -7.52 4.85
N GLU A 77 -13.82 -6.63 5.14
CA GLU A 77 -13.71 -5.33 4.49
C GLU A 77 -13.45 -5.46 2.99
N ALA A 78 -12.53 -6.35 2.61
CA ALA A 78 -12.21 -6.64 1.21
C ALA A 78 -13.43 -7.18 0.44
N ARG A 79 -14.26 -8.02 1.08
CA ARG A 79 -15.53 -8.50 0.52
C ARG A 79 -16.56 -7.38 0.40
N ALA A 80 -16.68 -6.54 1.43
CA ALA A 80 -17.64 -5.44 1.45
C ALA A 80 -17.41 -4.45 0.30
N MET A 81 -16.15 -4.14 -0.01
CA MET A 81 -15.79 -3.27 -1.14
C MET A 81 -15.68 -4.00 -2.49
N ARG A 82 -15.87 -5.33 -2.53
CA ARG A 82 -15.66 -6.17 -3.72
C ARG A 82 -14.26 -5.98 -4.32
N ALA A 83 -13.24 -6.06 -3.47
CA ALA A 83 -11.87 -5.84 -3.86
C ALA A 83 -11.44 -6.79 -5.00
N THR A 84 -10.73 -6.26 -5.99
CA THR A 84 -10.10 -7.02 -7.09
C THR A 84 -8.58 -7.12 -6.93
N GLY A 85 -8.02 -6.29 -6.05
CA GLY A 85 -6.63 -6.37 -5.62
C GLY A 85 -6.40 -5.62 -4.31
N ALA A 86 -5.17 -5.66 -3.80
CA ALA A 86 -4.77 -4.94 -2.60
C ALA A 86 -3.38 -4.27 -2.73
N GLY A 87 -3.30 -3.05 -2.22
CA GLY A 87 -2.06 -2.34 -1.92
C GLY A 87 -1.66 -2.56 -0.46
N ILE A 88 -0.54 -3.24 -0.21
CA ILE A 88 0.01 -3.47 1.11
C ILE A 88 0.96 -2.31 1.45
N THR A 89 0.68 -1.63 2.56
CA THR A 89 1.38 -0.42 3.01
C THR A 89 1.50 -0.41 4.53
N GLY A 90 2.01 0.69 5.09
CA GLY A 90 2.28 0.83 6.52
C GLY A 90 3.26 1.98 6.78
N GLY A 91 3.98 1.87 7.88
CA GLY A 91 5.31 2.47 8.03
C GLY A 91 6.28 1.79 7.07
N ASP A 92 6.63 0.54 7.35
CA ASP A 92 7.18 -0.39 6.36
C ASP A 92 6.62 -1.80 6.61
N PRO A 93 5.91 -2.42 5.63
CA PRO A 93 5.35 -3.77 5.79
C PRO A 93 6.38 -4.83 6.20
N LEU A 94 7.64 -4.70 5.77
CA LEU A 94 8.67 -5.68 6.11
C LEU A 94 9.11 -5.62 7.58
N MET A 95 8.74 -4.58 8.33
CA MET A 95 8.90 -4.56 9.79
C MET A 95 8.00 -5.58 10.49
N ALA A 96 6.90 -5.98 9.86
CA ALA A 96 5.99 -7.01 10.32
C ALA A 96 5.88 -8.14 9.27
N ARG A 97 7.03 -8.64 8.81
CA ARG A 97 7.17 -9.59 7.70
C ARG A 97 6.21 -10.78 7.80
N GLU A 98 6.12 -11.43 8.96
CA GLU A 98 5.26 -12.59 9.16
C GLU A 98 3.78 -12.24 8.97
N ARG A 99 3.35 -11.08 9.50
CA ARG A 99 2.01 -10.54 9.32
C ARG A 99 1.74 -10.21 7.85
N THR A 100 2.68 -9.58 7.16
CA THR A 100 2.55 -9.30 5.72
C THR A 100 2.41 -10.57 4.89
N LEU A 101 3.25 -11.59 5.14
CA LEU A 101 3.16 -12.87 4.44
C LEU A 101 1.85 -13.59 4.72
N GLU A 102 1.34 -13.50 5.95
CA GLU A 102 0.04 -14.05 6.30
C GLU A 102 -1.08 -13.32 5.54
N GLY A 103 -1.08 -11.99 5.53
CA GLY A 103 -2.06 -11.21 4.76
C GLY A 103 -2.08 -11.55 3.27
N ILE A 104 -0.90 -11.69 2.66
CA ILE A 104 -0.76 -12.14 1.26
C ILE A 104 -1.40 -13.52 1.05
N ARG A 105 -1.12 -14.48 1.94
CA ARG A 105 -1.68 -15.84 1.84
C ARG A 105 -3.18 -15.85 2.01
N ARG A 106 -3.69 -15.15 3.02
CA ARG A 106 -5.13 -15.06 3.34
C ARG A 106 -5.92 -14.43 2.20
N LEU A 107 -5.44 -13.30 1.65
CA LEU A 107 -6.08 -12.64 0.52
C LEU A 107 -6.09 -13.53 -0.73
N LYS A 108 -5.00 -14.24 -1.03
CA LYS A 108 -4.96 -15.15 -2.19
C LYS A 108 -5.73 -16.44 -2.00
N ALA A 109 -5.83 -16.94 -0.77
CA ALA A 109 -6.69 -18.07 -0.45
C ALA A 109 -8.16 -17.72 -0.65
N GLU A 110 -8.55 -16.49 -0.32
CA GLU A 110 -9.93 -16.03 -0.39
C GLU A 110 -10.37 -15.60 -1.80
N PHE A 111 -9.57 -14.76 -2.46
CA PHE A 111 -9.93 -14.11 -3.73
C PHE A 111 -9.25 -14.78 -4.95
N GLY A 112 -8.42 -15.80 -4.72
CA GLY A 112 -7.75 -16.57 -5.76
C GLY A 112 -6.32 -16.13 -6.08
N THR A 113 -5.61 -16.98 -6.83
CA THR A 113 -4.19 -16.78 -7.15
C THR A 113 -3.92 -15.58 -8.06
N GLN A 114 -4.93 -15.15 -8.84
CA GLN A 114 -4.86 -13.98 -9.72
C GLN A 114 -5.16 -12.67 -9.01
N PHE A 115 -5.55 -12.69 -7.72
CA PHE A 115 -5.77 -11.46 -6.96
C PHE A 115 -4.50 -10.61 -6.95
N HIS A 116 -4.61 -9.39 -7.47
CA HIS A 116 -3.46 -8.51 -7.65
C HIS A 116 -3.00 -7.96 -6.30
N LEU A 117 -1.71 -8.09 -6.00
CA LEU A 117 -1.10 -7.55 -4.80
C LEU A 117 0.06 -6.64 -5.20
N HIS A 118 0.10 -5.44 -4.64
CA HIS A 118 1.22 -4.51 -4.75
C HIS A 118 1.67 -4.10 -3.35
N MET A 119 2.96 -4.17 -3.05
CA MET A 119 3.48 -3.85 -1.71
C MET A 119 4.50 -2.71 -1.77
N TYR A 120 4.30 -1.69 -0.94
CA TYR A 120 5.24 -0.58 -0.78
C TYR A 120 6.21 -0.89 0.35
N THR A 121 7.50 -1.03 0.05
CA THR A 121 8.54 -1.21 1.07
C THR A 121 9.80 -0.44 0.69
N SER A 122 10.49 0.07 1.70
CA SER A 122 11.76 0.78 1.59
C SER A 122 12.95 -0.09 1.97
N ILE A 123 12.70 -1.24 2.60
CA ILE A 123 13.72 -2.19 3.00
C ILE A 123 14.09 -3.03 1.78
N PRO A 124 15.35 -2.97 1.28
CA PRO A 124 15.78 -3.85 0.22
C PRO A 124 15.85 -5.28 0.75
N PHE A 125 15.25 -6.22 0.02
CA PHE A 125 15.27 -7.63 0.37
C PHE A 125 15.68 -8.46 -0.83
N ARG A 126 16.22 -9.64 -0.55
CA ARG A 126 16.63 -10.58 -1.59
C ARG A 126 15.40 -11.18 -2.28
N PRO A 127 15.36 -11.26 -3.62
CA PRO A 127 14.23 -11.84 -4.36
C PRO A 127 13.90 -13.27 -3.95
N GLU A 128 14.87 -14.04 -3.44
CA GLU A 128 14.67 -15.38 -2.90
C GLU A 128 13.76 -15.36 -1.66
N GLY A 129 13.88 -14.34 -0.81
CA GLY A 129 13.02 -14.15 0.37
C GLY A 129 11.59 -13.76 0.04
N ALA A 130 11.33 -13.43 -1.23
CA ALA A 130 10.04 -13.08 -1.80
C ALA A 130 9.27 -14.29 -2.34
N ARG A 131 9.97 -15.42 -2.56
CA ARG A 131 9.34 -16.66 -3.02
C ARG A 131 8.70 -17.35 -1.81
N PRO A 132 7.44 -17.81 -1.91
CA PRO A 132 6.85 -18.64 -0.86
C PRO A 132 7.72 -19.89 -0.67
N SER A 133 7.81 -20.38 0.57
CA SER A 133 8.61 -21.55 0.96
C SER A 133 8.19 -22.88 0.29
N SER A 134 7.13 -22.88 -0.53
CA SER A 134 6.78 -24.00 -1.42
C SER A 134 6.38 -23.50 -2.81
N PRO A 135 7.01 -23.97 -3.90
CA PRO A 135 6.54 -23.73 -5.25
C PRO A 135 5.39 -24.70 -5.54
N ARG A 136 4.15 -24.26 -5.35
CA ARG A 136 3.01 -24.96 -5.95
C ARG A 136 2.91 -24.56 -7.43
N PRO A 137 2.66 -25.49 -8.37
CA PRO A 137 2.47 -25.15 -9.77
C PRO A 137 1.27 -24.19 -9.90
N GLY A 138 1.48 -23.02 -10.52
CA GLY A 138 0.53 -21.90 -10.54
C GLY A 138 0.95 -20.70 -9.69
N SER A 139 2.23 -20.62 -9.28
CA SER A 139 2.77 -19.60 -8.38
C SER A 139 2.46 -18.18 -8.86
N THR A 140 1.68 -17.47 -8.06
CA THR A 140 1.58 -16.01 -8.00
C THR A 140 2.81 -15.31 -8.55
N ARG A 141 2.66 -14.54 -9.65
CA ARG A 141 3.64 -13.52 -10.01
C ARG A 141 3.65 -12.48 -8.89
N TYR A 142 4.80 -12.32 -8.27
CA TYR A 142 5.05 -11.17 -7.42
C TYR A 142 6.01 -10.26 -8.16
N ASP A 143 5.49 -9.17 -8.72
CA ASP A 143 6.32 -8.16 -9.36
C ASP A 143 6.85 -7.21 -8.27
N PHE A 144 8.02 -7.54 -7.75
CA PHE A 144 8.71 -6.74 -6.74
C PHE A 144 9.60 -5.69 -7.42
N THR A 145 9.12 -4.45 -7.51
CA THR A 145 9.90 -3.31 -7.97
C THR A 145 10.52 -2.59 -6.76
N SER A 146 11.74 -2.97 -6.36
CA SER A 146 12.45 -2.23 -5.32
C SER A 146 13.02 -0.93 -5.89
N SER A 147 12.36 0.20 -5.67
CA SER A 147 12.96 1.51 -5.96
C SER A 147 13.93 1.86 -4.83
N THR A 148 15.24 1.63 -5.05
CA THR A 148 16.28 2.03 -4.10
C THR A 148 16.47 3.54 -4.13
N SER A 149 15.58 4.28 -3.47
CA SER A 149 15.82 5.70 -3.15
C SER A 149 16.35 5.79 -1.72
N ARG A 150 17.65 6.04 -1.59
CA ARG A 150 18.26 6.37 -0.29
C ARG A 150 17.62 7.66 0.25
N PRO A 151 17.20 7.72 1.53
CA PRO A 151 16.81 8.99 2.14
C PRO A 151 18.04 9.91 2.21
N LYS A 152 17.93 11.13 1.66
CA LYS A 152 18.99 12.17 1.64
C LYS A 152 19.17 12.88 3.01
N SER A 153 18.88 12.24 4.14
CA SER A 153 18.78 12.92 5.44
C SER A 153 20.01 12.81 6.35
N THR A 154 21.01 11.98 6.04
CA THR A 154 22.19 11.87 6.92
C THR A 154 23.24 12.97 6.77
N GLU A 155 23.11 13.87 5.79
CA GLU A 155 24.13 14.90 5.53
C GLU A 155 23.80 16.29 6.12
N ARG A 156 22.65 16.45 6.78
CA ARG A 156 22.15 17.77 7.24
C ARG A 156 22.00 17.91 8.76
N LEU A 157 22.73 17.11 9.54
CA LEU A 157 22.70 17.13 11.01
C LEU A 157 23.86 17.92 11.68
N SER A 158 24.66 18.67 10.91
CA SER A 158 25.81 19.43 11.44
C SER A 158 25.70 20.96 11.31
N ARG A 159 24.57 21.53 10.88
CA ARG A 159 24.40 23.00 10.82
C ARG A 159 23.61 23.50 12.03
N PRO A 160 24.20 24.30 12.94
CA PRO A 160 23.46 24.87 14.05
C PRO A 160 22.32 25.76 13.53
N ALA A 161 21.16 25.66 14.17
CA ALA A 161 19.98 26.43 13.81
C ALA A 161 20.28 27.94 13.87
N PRO A 162 19.92 28.75 12.85
CA PRO A 162 20.09 30.18 12.92
C PRO A 162 19.16 30.76 13.98
N ASN A 163 19.76 31.52 14.89
CA ASN A 163 19.14 32.24 15.99
C ASN A 163 18.02 33.15 15.43
N ARG A 164 16.75 32.79 15.63
CA ARG A 164 15.63 33.67 15.26
C ARG A 164 15.35 34.61 16.43
N GLY A 165 15.96 35.79 16.36
CA GLY A 165 15.50 36.98 17.06
C GLY A 165 14.52 37.76 16.17
N PHE A 166 13.63 38.49 16.85
CA PHE A 166 12.42 39.21 16.42
C PHE A 166 11.14 38.37 16.35
#